data_AF-A0A7Y0ZKB5-F1
#
_entry.id   AF-A0A7Y0ZKB5-F1
#
_cell.length_a   1.000
_cell.length_b   1.000
_cell.length_c   1.000
_cell.angle_alpha   90.00
_cell.angle_beta   90.00
_cell.angle_gamma   90.00
#
_symmetry.space_group_name_H-M   'P 1'
#
loop_
_entity.id
_entity.type
_entity.pdbx_description
1 polymer ?
#
loop_
_entity_poly.entity_id
_entity_poly.type
_entity_poly.pdbx_seq_one_letter_code
_entity_poly.pdbx_strand_id
1 'polypeptide(L)'
;MSSNEGAMDAVQAWDWQTFSAGAMQKTVTPKGYGELPKQISEFQEENPALFSEIFSQCGWSIKQEAGGVRIYYSSRETEYEDITGSALCDFIKRGFSQTDSGFPKKSESLASIASAVIHEEFQKKQVVDFIARMRAALSKSPRGYSNSASDFFQSKLG
;
A
#
# COMPACT_ATOMS: atom_id res chain seq x y z
N MET A 1 -1.02 20.17 -1.40
CA MET A 1 -1.44 18.84 -0.89
C MET A 1 -2.64 19.06 0.00
N SER A 2 -3.73 18.34 -0.21
CA SER A 2 -4.90 18.43 0.65
C SER A 2 -4.59 17.83 2.03
N SER A 3 -5.30 18.25 3.07
CA SER A 3 -5.02 17.85 4.47
C SER A 3 -5.00 16.34 4.69
N ASN A 4 -5.65 15.54 3.83
CA ASN A 4 -5.70 14.09 3.90
C ASN A 4 -4.55 13.35 3.17
N GLU A 5 -3.72 14.03 2.37
CA GLU A 5 -2.60 13.39 1.65
C GLU A 5 -1.35 13.24 2.53
N GLY A 6 -1.26 14.01 3.62
CA GLY A 6 -0.12 13.97 4.55
C GLY A 6 -0.34 13.13 5.82
N ALA A 7 -1.53 12.55 6.02
CA ALA A 7 -1.84 11.76 7.21
C ALA A 7 -1.34 10.31 7.06
N MET A 8 -0.71 9.77 8.09
CA MET A 8 -0.07 8.44 8.05
C MET A 8 -1.09 7.29 8.01
N ASP A 9 -2.30 7.52 8.51
CA ASP A 9 -3.44 6.60 8.50
C ASP A 9 -4.38 6.81 7.30
N ALA A 10 -4.06 7.73 6.39
CA ALA A 10 -4.90 8.00 5.23
C ALA A 10 -4.97 6.77 4.31
N VAL A 11 -6.18 6.38 3.95
CA VAL A 11 -6.44 5.42 2.88
C VAL A 11 -7.32 6.09 1.83
N GLN A 12 -6.87 6.08 0.58
CA GLN A 12 -7.49 6.82 -0.51
C GLN A 12 -7.64 5.93 -1.75
N ALA A 13 -8.70 6.09 -2.53
CA ALA A 13 -8.85 5.42 -3.82
C ALA A 13 -8.79 6.45 -4.95
N TRP A 14 -8.04 6.11 -6.01
CA TRP A 14 -7.91 6.91 -7.24
C TRP A 14 -8.44 6.11 -8.44
N ASP A 15 -8.74 6.77 -9.56
CA ASP A 15 -9.37 6.12 -10.73
C ASP A 15 -8.63 4.86 -11.21
N TRP A 16 -7.30 4.86 -11.13
CA TRP A 16 -6.43 3.76 -11.57
C TRP A 16 -5.89 2.91 -10.41
N GLN A 17 -6.46 3.01 -9.21
CA GLN A 17 -6.05 2.25 -8.02
C GLN A 17 -7.26 1.66 -7.27
N THR A 18 -7.06 0.48 -6.71
CA THR A 18 -7.99 -0.12 -5.73
C THR A 18 -7.97 0.71 -4.45
N PHE A 19 -6.78 0.97 -3.92
CA PHE A 19 -6.53 1.94 -2.85
C PHE A 19 -5.03 2.28 -2.78
N SER A 20 -4.73 3.38 -2.09
CA SER A 20 -3.41 3.82 -1.64
C SER A 20 -3.46 4.06 -0.14
N ALA A 21 -2.36 3.79 0.55
CA ALA A 21 -2.31 3.92 2.00
C ALA A 21 -1.06 4.66 2.50
N GLY A 22 -1.26 5.45 3.54
CA GLY A 22 -0.27 6.25 4.24
C GLY A 22 0.21 7.49 3.50
N ALA A 23 0.95 8.35 4.20
CA ALA A 23 1.48 9.60 3.66
C ALA A 23 2.48 9.39 2.49
N MET A 24 3.07 8.20 2.39
CA MET A 24 3.93 7.80 1.27
C MET A 24 3.15 7.17 0.10
N GLN A 25 1.82 7.15 0.16
CA GLN A 25 0.88 6.70 -0.89
C GLN A 25 1.24 5.35 -1.52
N LYS A 26 1.34 4.29 -0.69
CA LYS A 26 1.64 2.94 -1.17
C LYS A 26 0.42 2.35 -1.88
N THR A 27 0.58 1.92 -3.13
CA THR A 27 -0.56 1.64 -4.02
C THR A 27 -0.90 0.15 -4.14
N VAL A 28 -2.19 -0.13 -4.34
CA VAL A 28 -2.73 -1.39 -4.84
C VAL A 28 -3.50 -1.09 -6.13
N THR A 29 -3.09 -1.72 -7.22
CA THR A 29 -3.73 -1.59 -8.54
C THR A 29 -5.04 -2.38 -8.61
N PRO A 30 -5.93 -2.09 -9.58
CA PRO A 30 -7.15 -2.88 -9.83
C PRO A 30 -6.91 -4.35 -10.15
N LYS A 31 -5.65 -4.77 -10.39
CA LYS A 31 -5.27 -6.17 -10.55
C LYS A 31 -4.84 -6.83 -9.24
N GLY A 32 -4.66 -6.08 -8.16
CA GLY A 32 -4.21 -6.58 -6.85
C GLY A 32 -2.69 -6.59 -6.66
N TYR A 33 -1.92 -6.08 -7.63
CA TYR A 33 -0.47 -5.87 -7.51
C TYR A 33 -0.18 -4.43 -7.12
N GLY A 34 1.06 -4.13 -6.77
CA GLY A 34 1.51 -2.75 -6.54
C GLY A 34 2.68 -2.69 -5.60
N GLU A 35 2.93 -1.49 -5.08
CA GLU A 35 3.97 -1.30 -4.08
C GLU A 35 3.58 -1.90 -2.74
N LEU A 36 2.35 -1.66 -2.28
CA LEU A 36 1.92 -2.12 -0.96
C LEU A 36 1.96 -3.65 -0.82
N PRO A 37 1.46 -4.46 -1.77
CA PRO A 37 1.53 -5.91 -1.66
C PRO A 37 2.97 -6.43 -1.56
N LYS A 38 3.91 -5.83 -2.31
CA LYS A 38 5.34 -6.18 -2.25
C LYS A 38 5.91 -5.93 -0.85
N GLN A 39 5.64 -4.76 -0.27
CA GLN A 39 6.10 -4.42 1.08
C GLN A 39 5.50 -5.35 2.14
N ILE A 40 4.21 -5.70 2.00
CA ILE A 40 3.56 -6.65 2.92
C ILE A 40 4.19 -8.04 2.79
N SER A 41 4.54 -8.50 1.59
CA SER A 41 5.25 -9.78 1.39
C SER A 41 6.62 -9.81 2.05
N GLU A 42 7.41 -8.76 1.85
CA GLU A 42 8.73 -8.65 2.49
C GLU A 42 8.57 -8.59 4.01
N PHE A 43 7.58 -7.85 4.52
CA PHE A 43 7.26 -7.80 5.94
C PHE A 43 6.78 -9.16 6.50
N GLN A 44 6.04 -9.94 5.72
CA GLN A 44 5.61 -11.29 6.08
C GLN A 44 6.80 -12.23 6.24
N GLU A 45 7.80 -12.12 5.35
CA GLU A 45 9.03 -12.92 5.42
C GLU A 45 9.90 -12.52 6.62
N GLU A 46 10.03 -11.22 6.88
CA GLU A 46 10.85 -10.68 7.96
C GLU A 46 10.22 -10.81 9.36
N ASN A 47 8.89 -10.66 9.45
CA ASN A 47 8.15 -10.58 10.71
C ASN A 47 6.82 -11.39 10.66
N PRO A 48 6.88 -12.73 10.51
CA PRO A 48 5.69 -13.55 10.27
C PRO A 48 4.64 -13.48 11.40
N ALA A 49 5.07 -13.35 12.65
CA ALA A 49 4.17 -13.21 13.80
C ALA A 49 3.39 -11.89 13.76
N LEU A 50 4.09 -10.76 13.54
CA LEU A 50 3.45 -9.46 13.43
C LEU A 50 2.60 -9.34 12.17
N PHE A 51 3.03 -9.94 11.05
CA PHE A 51 2.19 -10.04 9.85
C PHE A 51 0.87 -10.75 10.16
N SER A 52 0.90 -11.84 10.94
CA SER A 52 -0.31 -12.53 11.34
C SER A 52 -1.26 -11.60 12.11
N GLU A 53 -0.73 -10.88 13.09
CA GLU A 53 -1.48 -9.96 13.95
C GLU A 53 -2.09 -8.78 13.17
N ILE A 54 -1.30 -8.09 12.35
CA ILE A 54 -1.73 -6.81 11.75
C ILE A 54 -2.39 -6.95 10.37
N PHE A 55 -2.17 -8.06 9.66
CA PHE A 55 -2.73 -8.31 8.32
C PHE A 55 -3.60 -9.57 8.29
N SER A 56 -3.04 -10.74 8.62
CA SER A 56 -3.71 -12.02 8.38
C SER A 56 -4.98 -12.19 9.18
N GLN A 57 -4.97 -11.84 10.47
CA GLN A 57 -6.15 -11.92 11.34
C GLN A 57 -7.22 -10.89 10.94
N CYS A 58 -6.83 -9.83 10.23
CA CYS A 58 -7.72 -8.85 9.64
C CYS A 58 -8.23 -9.25 8.24
N GLY A 59 -7.94 -10.47 7.77
CA GLY A 59 -8.43 -11.00 6.50
C GLY A 59 -7.53 -10.73 5.30
N TRP A 60 -6.35 -10.11 5.48
CA TRP A 60 -5.44 -9.82 4.38
C TRP A 60 -4.41 -10.93 4.18
N SER A 61 -4.23 -11.37 2.93
CA SER A 61 -3.19 -12.33 2.57
C SER A 61 -2.45 -11.95 1.30
N ILE A 62 -1.25 -12.50 1.12
CA ILE A 62 -0.37 -12.24 0.00
C ILE A 62 0.01 -13.56 -0.68
N LYS A 63 0.03 -13.59 -2.01
CA LYS A 63 0.49 -14.74 -2.79
C LYS A 63 1.50 -14.30 -3.86
N GLN A 64 2.57 -15.08 -4.00
CA GLN A 64 3.53 -14.92 -5.09
C GLN A 64 2.97 -15.57 -6.36
N GLU A 65 2.80 -14.79 -7.41
CA GLU A 65 2.34 -15.24 -8.72
C GLU A 65 3.36 -14.91 -9.82
N ALA A 66 3.13 -15.40 -11.04
CA ALA A 66 3.95 -15.08 -12.20
C ALA A 66 4.01 -13.56 -12.50
N GLY A 67 2.94 -12.83 -12.19
CA GLY A 67 2.86 -11.37 -12.32
C GLY A 67 3.49 -10.58 -11.18
N GLY A 68 4.07 -11.27 -10.19
CA GLY A 68 4.59 -10.68 -8.96
C GLY A 68 3.70 -10.97 -7.75
N VAL A 69 3.86 -10.14 -6.72
CA VAL A 69 3.18 -10.29 -5.43
C VAL A 69 1.77 -9.70 -5.49
N ARG A 70 0.77 -10.50 -5.16
CA ARG A 70 -0.66 -10.11 -5.23
C ARG A 70 -1.33 -10.18 -3.87
N ILE A 71 -2.18 -9.18 -3.58
CA ILE A 71 -2.97 -9.11 -2.35
C ILE A 71 -4.38 -9.69 -2.51
N TYR A 72 -4.85 -10.33 -1.45
CA TYR A 72 -6.19 -10.91 -1.32
C TYR A 72 -6.82 -10.44 -0.02
N TYR A 73 -8.15 -10.45 0.00
CA TYR A 73 -8.94 -10.19 1.19
C TYR A 73 -9.98 -11.30 1.36
N SER A 74 -10.19 -11.75 2.59
CA SER A 74 -11.23 -12.70 2.95
C SER A 74 -11.81 -12.32 4.31
N SER A 75 -13.14 -12.22 4.39
CA SER A 75 -13.85 -11.97 5.63
C SER A 75 -15.24 -12.58 5.58
N ARG A 76 -16.00 -12.43 6.67
CA ARG A 76 -17.41 -12.83 6.69
C ARG A 76 -18.23 -12.16 5.56
N GLU A 77 -17.89 -10.94 5.15
CA GLU A 77 -18.60 -10.24 4.07
C GLU A 77 -18.31 -10.81 2.68
N THR A 78 -17.21 -11.55 2.54
CA THR A 78 -16.85 -12.29 1.33
C THR A 78 -17.17 -13.77 1.45
N GLU A 79 -17.96 -14.16 2.46
CA GLU A 79 -18.27 -15.56 2.79
C GLU A 79 -17.01 -16.42 3.02
N TYR A 80 -15.93 -15.76 3.48
CA TYR A 80 -14.59 -16.33 3.64
C TYR A 80 -13.90 -16.76 2.34
N GLU A 81 -14.43 -16.36 1.18
CA GLU A 81 -13.76 -16.53 -0.10
C GLU A 81 -12.68 -15.45 -0.30
N ASP A 82 -11.54 -15.87 -0.84
CA ASP A 82 -10.43 -14.99 -1.19
C ASP A 82 -10.79 -14.16 -2.43
N ILE A 83 -10.94 -12.84 -2.25
CA ILE A 83 -11.15 -11.90 -3.36
C ILE A 83 -9.87 -11.10 -3.65
N THR A 84 -9.62 -10.82 -4.93
CA THR A 84 -8.49 -10.00 -5.40
C THR A 84 -8.88 -9.25 -6.68
N GLY A 85 -7.98 -8.40 -7.19
CA GLY A 85 -8.15 -7.70 -8.45
C GLY A 85 -9.46 -6.91 -8.52
N SER A 86 -10.22 -7.11 -9.60
CA SER A 86 -11.48 -6.40 -9.83
C SER A 86 -12.51 -6.67 -8.73
N ALA A 87 -12.64 -7.94 -8.29
CA ALA A 87 -13.57 -8.30 -7.22
C ALA A 87 -13.24 -7.57 -5.90
N LEU A 88 -11.95 -7.45 -5.56
CA LEU A 88 -11.50 -6.67 -4.41
C LEU A 88 -11.75 -5.16 -4.59
N CYS A 89 -11.50 -4.63 -5.79
CA CYS A 89 -11.76 -3.23 -6.11
C CYS A 89 -13.25 -2.89 -5.97
N ASP A 90 -14.14 -3.72 -6.52
CA ASP A 90 -15.58 -3.54 -6.45
C ASP A 90 -16.08 -3.68 -5.00
N PHE A 91 -15.53 -4.64 -4.25
CA PHE A 91 -15.81 -4.81 -2.82
C PHE A 91 -15.47 -3.56 -2.01
N ILE A 92 -14.26 -3.02 -2.19
CA ILE A 92 -13.78 -1.83 -1.45
C ILE A 92 -14.61 -0.59 -1.80
N LYS A 93 -15.02 -0.44 -3.07
CA LYS A 93 -15.80 0.71 -3.56
C LYS A 93 -17.29 0.58 -3.28
N ARG A 94 -17.76 -0.57 -2.79
CA ARG A 94 -19.18 -0.82 -2.52
C ARG A 94 -19.72 0.21 -1.52
N GLY A 95 -20.71 0.99 -1.96
CA GLY A 95 -21.32 2.03 -1.14
C GLY A 95 -20.55 3.36 -1.11
N PHE A 96 -19.58 3.59 -1.99
CA PHE A 96 -18.84 4.86 -2.10
C PHE A 96 -19.05 5.57 -3.45
N SER A 97 -20.20 5.36 -4.11
CA SER A 97 -20.56 6.03 -5.36
C SER A 97 -21.05 7.47 -5.14
N GLN A 98 -21.14 8.27 -6.21
CA GLN A 98 -21.66 9.65 -6.14
C GLN A 98 -23.10 9.73 -5.61
N THR A 99 -23.89 8.67 -5.80
CA THR A 99 -25.28 8.58 -5.36
C THR A 99 -25.42 8.04 -3.95
N ASP A 100 -24.33 7.57 -3.34
CA ASP A 100 -24.35 7.11 -1.96
C ASP A 100 -24.45 8.28 -0.98
N SER A 101 -25.14 8.05 0.14
CA SER A 101 -25.27 8.99 1.25
C SER A 101 -24.97 8.32 2.58
N GLY A 102 -25.03 9.07 3.68
CA GLY A 102 -24.78 8.54 5.04
C GLY A 102 -23.29 8.36 5.37
N PHE A 103 -22.45 9.29 4.91
CA PHE A 103 -21.04 9.32 5.29
C PHE A 103 -20.85 9.89 6.71
N PRO A 104 -19.85 9.42 7.48
CA PRO A 104 -18.86 8.39 7.13
C PRO A 104 -19.42 6.96 7.16
N LYS A 105 -18.93 6.11 6.27
CA LYS A 105 -19.28 4.68 6.22
C LYS A 105 -18.20 3.82 6.87
N LYS A 106 -18.60 2.79 7.62
CA LYS A 106 -17.67 1.82 8.20
C LYS A 106 -17.11 0.90 7.11
N SER A 107 -15.81 0.65 7.13
CA SER A 107 -15.14 -0.36 6.31
C SER A 107 -14.07 -1.06 7.15
N GLU A 108 -14.27 -2.34 7.47
CA GLU A 108 -13.31 -3.13 8.27
C GLU A 108 -12.03 -3.42 7.49
N SER A 109 -12.15 -3.65 6.18
CA SER A 109 -11.01 -3.84 5.28
C SER A 109 -10.12 -2.61 5.23
N LEU A 110 -10.68 -1.41 5.03
CA LEU A 110 -9.87 -0.18 4.96
C LEU A 110 -9.37 0.26 6.34
N ALA A 111 -10.14 0.04 7.41
CA ALA A 111 -9.71 0.35 8.77
C ALA A 111 -8.51 -0.50 9.20
N SER A 112 -8.49 -1.80 8.86
CA SER A 112 -7.33 -2.66 9.15
C SER A 112 -6.08 -2.22 8.39
N ILE A 113 -6.19 -1.82 7.12
CA ILE A 113 -5.08 -1.22 6.38
C ILE A 113 -4.60 0.07 7.04
N ALA A 114 -5.52 0.97 7.42
CA ALA A 114 -5.19 2.22 8.10
C ALA A 114 -4.42 1.96 9.42
N SER A 115 -4.84 0.95 10.18
CA SER A 115 -4.16 0.53 11.41
C SER A 115 -2.77 -0.06 11.12
N ALA A 116 -2.63 -0.87 10.07
CA ALA A 116 -1.37 -1.50 9.72
C ALA A 116 -0.32 -0.47 9.25
N VAL A 117 -0.72 0.55 8.48
CA VAL A 117 0.21 1.57 7.99
C VAL A 117 0.75 2.50 9.08
N ILE A 118 0.07 2.60 10.22
CA ILE A 118 0.56 3.34 11.38
C ILE A 118 1.27 2.46 12.42
N HIS A 119 1.31 1.14 12.21
CA HIS A 119 2.01 0.23 13.11
C HIS A 119 3.51 0.50 13.06
N GLU A 120 4.15 0.66 14.23
CA GLU A 120 5.54 1.11 14.34
C GLU A 120 6.52 0.24 13.54
N GLU A 121 6.41 -1.08 13.64
CA GLU A 121 7.28 -2.00 12.91
C GLU A 121 7.06 -1.95 11.39
N PHE A 122 5.82 -1.73 10.95
CA PHE A 122 5.54 -1.58 9.52
C PHE A 122 6.02 -0.22 9.00
N GLN A 123 5.93 0.85 9.81
CA GLN A 123 6.52 2.15 9.49
C GLN A 123 8.05 2.08 9.37
N LYS A 124 8.72 1.34 10.26
CA LYS A 124 10.18 1.09 10.14
C LYS A 124 10.51 0.47 8.78
N LYS A 125 9.76 -0.56 8.35
CA LYS A 125 9.89 -1.15 7.02
C LYS A 125 9.69 -0.13 5.90
N GLN A 126 8.63 0.69 5.99
CA GLN A 126 8.35 1.72 4.98
C GLN A 126 9.46 2.76 4.86
N VAL A 127 10.08 3.18 5.98
CA VAL A 127 11.21 4.10 5.99
C VAL A 127 12.45 3.48 5.37
N VAL A 128 12.77 2.23 5.71
CA VAL A 128 13.91 1.49 5.13
C VAL A 128 13.75 1.38 3.61
N ASP A 129 12.56 1.01 3.14
CA ASP A 129 12.27 0.91 1.71
C ASP A 129 12.34 2.25 0.99
N PHE A 130 11.86 3.31 1.63
CA PHE A 130 11.95 4.67 1.09
C PHE A 130 13.42 5.08 0.89
N ILE A 131 14.26 4.87 1.92
CA ILE A 131 15.69 5.17 1.83
C ILE A 131 16.35 4.35 0.71
N ALA A 132 16.05 3.06 0.59
CA ALA A 132 16.60 2.20 -0.46
C ALA A 132 16.22 2.70 -1.86
N ARG A 133 14.96 3.09 -2.07
CA ARG A 133 14.48 3.63 -3.35
C ARG A 133 15.08 4.99 -3.67
N MET A 134 15.24 5.85 -2.67
CA MET A 134 15.89 7.14 -2.83
C MET A 134 17.33 6.95 -3.28
N ARG A 135 18.10 6.07 -2.61
CA ARG A 135 19.48 5.73 -3.02
C ARG A 135 19.53 5.18 -4.45
N ALA A 136 18.62 4.29 -4.81
CA ALA A 136 18.54 3.72 -6.15
C ALA A 136 18.14 4.76 -7.22
N ALA A 137 17.37 5.79 -6.85
CA ALA A 137 17.04 6.89 -7.75
C ALA A 137 18.22 7.83 -7.94
N LEU A 138 18.94 8.16 -6.86
CA LEU A 138 20.13 9.01 -6.87
C LEU A 138 21.26 8.41 -7.73
N SER A 139 21.38 7.09 -7.77
CA SER A 139 22.39 6.41 -8.59
C SER A 139 22.09 6.40 -10.10
N LYS A 140 20.92 6.87 -10.55
CA LYS A 140 20.56 6.89 -11.98
C LYS A 140 21.13 8.13 -12.66
N SER A 141 21.62 7.97 -13.89
CA SER A 141 21.99 9.09 -14.77
C SER A 141 20.80 9.48 -15.65
N PRO A 142 20.34 10.73 -15.61
CA PRO A 142 19.31 11.21 -16.52
C PRO A 142 19.77 11.11 -17.99
N ARG A 143 18.83 10.83 -18.90
CA ARG A 143 19.14 10.70 -20.33
C ARG A 143 19.70 12.02 -20.86
N GLY A 144 20.88 11.97 -21.47
CA GLY A 144 21.57 13.16 -22.00
C GLY A 144 22.52 13.85 -21.03
N TYR A 145 22.72 13.31 -19.82
CA TYR A 145 23.67 13.81 -18.84
C TYR A 145 24.74 12.75 -18.52
N SER A 146 25.98 13.18 -18.33
CA SER A 146 27.09 12.33 -17.89
C SER A 146 27.08 12.09 -16.38
N ASN A 147 26.45 13.00 -15.64
CA ASN A 147 26.39 12.99 -14.19
C ASN A 147 25.23 12.13 -13.69
N SER A 148 25.41 11.50 -12.54
CA SER A 148 24.34 10.85 -11.79
C SER A 148 23.37 11.89 -11.20
N ALA A 149 22.17 11.49 -10.83
CA ALA A 149 21.25 12.38 -10.11
C ALA A 149 21.88 12.87 -8.80
N SER A 150 22.65 12.03 -8.08
CA SER A 150 23.36 12.41 -6.86
C SER A 150 24.30 13.61 -7.02
N ASP A 151 24.87 13.84 -8.20
CA ASP A 151 25.81 14.95 -8.41
C ASP A 151 25.13 16.32 -8.34
N PHE A 152 23.79 16.36 -8.43
CA PHE A 152 23.00 17.59 -8.34
C PHE A 152 22.46 17.86 -6.92
N PHE A 153 22.53 16.87 -6.04
CA PHE A 153 22.06 16.96 -4.66
C PHE A 153 23.20 17.44 -3.76
N GLN A 154 23.11 18.70 -3.31
CA GLN A 154 24.17 19.39 -2.57
C GLN A 154 24.05 19.24 -1.04
N SER A 155 22.97 18.62 -0.54
CA SER A 155 22.74 18.45 0.89
C SER A 155 23.22 17.08 1.38
N LYS A 156 23.52 16.98 2.68
CA LYS A 156 23.88 15.68 3.30
C LYS A 156 22.75 14.64 3.22
N LEU A 157 21.52 15.06 2.95
CA LEU A 157 20.33 14.21 2.87
C LEU A 157 19.87 13.96 1.42
N GLY A 158 20.58 14.53 0.44
CA GLY A 158 20.03 14.82 -0.89
C GLY A 158 19.83 16.32 -1.01
#